data_AF-A0A1D1ZA81-F1
#
_entry.id   AF-A0A1D1ZA81-F1
#
_cell.length_a   1.000
_cell.length_b   1.000
_cell.length_c   1.000
_cell.angle_alpha   90.00
_cell.angle_beta   90.00
_cell.angle_gamma   90.00
#
_symmetry.space_group_name_H-M   'P 1'
#
loop_
_entity.id
_entity.type
_entity.pdbx_description
1 polymer ?
#
loop_
_entity_poly.entity_id
_entity_poly.type
_entity_poly.pdbx_seq_one_letter_code
_entity_poly.pdbx_strand_id
1 'polypeptide(L)'
;MYATALLRFGPPPSCCSRHPNHVPSTWEFSTFSSLSPERLLQVARRAQGGRIETKKGVAPRGINCAADRIPAEESRSLMVVKDKSVSVILLAGGRGKRMGASMPKQYLPLLGQPIALYSFYTFFRMSEVKEVIVVCDPSYKDVFEDAAESHVSLKFALPGKERQDSVFSGFQEIDGSSELVCIHDSARPLVLTEDIRRVLEDALLNGAAVLGVPVKATIKEADSDSFVVRTLDRKTLWEMQTPQVIRPDLLREGFDLLHREGLEVTDDVSIIEHLKQPVYITEGSYTNIKVTTPDDLLLAERILKLDTGAH
;
A
#
# COMPACT_ATOMS: atom_id res chain seq x y z
N MET A 1 35.44 27.57 -14.33
CA MET A 1 34.98 28.21 -15.58
C MET A 1 33.71 27.48 -16.01
N TYR A 2 32.57 28.14 -15.87
CA TYR A 2 31.26 27.65 -16.29
C TYR A 2 31.09 27.87 -17.80
N ALA A 3 30.53 26.88 -18.52
CA ALA A 3 30.06 27.07 -19.88
C ALA A 3 28.60 26.61 -19.99
N THR A 4 27.72 27.60 -20.01
CA THR A 4 26.28 27.53 -20.19
C THR A 4 25.97 27.46 -21.69
N ALA A 5 25.22 26.46 -22.15
CA ALA A 5 24.69 26.43 -23.51
C ALA A 5 23.19 26.79 -23.50
N LEU A 6 22.88 27.99 -23.99
CA LEU A 6 21.54 28.51 -24.23
C LEU A 6 21.01 27.99 -25.57
N LEU A 7 19.94 27.19 -25.56
CA LEU A 7 19.13 26.86 -26.74
C LEU A 7 18.04 27.94 -26.92
N ARG A 8 18.06 28.62 -28.07
CA ARG A 8 17.00 29.56 -28.49
C ARG A 8 15.93 28.79 -29.27
N PHE A 9 14.67 28.95 -28.88
CA PHE A 9 13.49 28.50 -29.64
C PHE A 9 13.10 29.56 -30.69
N GLY A 10 12.87 29.13 -31.94
CA GLY A 10 12.20 29.92 -32.98
C GLY A 10 10.68 29.61 -33.03
N PRO A 11 9.85 30.51 -33.60
CA PRO A 11 8.39 30.37 -33.58
C PRO A 11 7.87 29.44 -34.69
N PRO A 12 6.63 28.90 -34.58
CA PRO A 12 6.10 27.92 -35.51
C PRO A 12 5.40 28.57 -36.72
N PRO A 13 5.32 27.92 -37.89
CA PRO A 13 4.37 28.29 -38.92
C PRO A 13 3.04 27.52 -38.79
N SER A 14 2.01 28.21 -39.23
CA SER A 14 0.57 27.96 -39.14
C SER A 14 0.00 26.95 -40.16
N CYS A 15 -1.19 26.46 -39.81
CA CYS A 15 -2.07 25.50 -40.47
C CYS A 15 -2.62 25.95 -41.86
N CYS A 16 -2.89 24.97 -42.74
CA CYS A 16 -4.15 24.73 -43.49
C CYS A 16 -4.02 24.31 -44.98
N SER A 17 -4.64 23.16 -45.27
CA SER A 17 -5.59 22.87 -46.37
C SER A 17 -5.17 21.92 -47.53
N ARG A 18 -6.13 21.00 -47.79
CA ARG A 18 -6.50 20.28 -49.03
C ARG A 18 -6.10 18.79 -49.19
N HIS A 19 -7.13 17.94 -49.06
CA HIS A 19 -7.34 16.65 -49.77
C HIS A 19 -7.54 16.87 -51.29
N PRO A 20 -7.58 15.85 -52.20
CA PRO A 20 -7.91 14.42 -51.98
C PRO A 20 -7.12 13.34 -52.77
N ASN A 21 -7.40 12.07 -52.40
CA ASN A 21 -7.34 10.80 -53.15
C ASN A 21 -6.04 10.32 -53.81
N HIS A 22 -5.49 9.20 -53.30
CA HIS A 22 -5.10 8.03 -54.08
C HIS A 22 -4.81 6.81 -53.18
N VAL A 23 -5.36 5.65 -53.54
CA VAL A 23 -5.05 4.29 -53.03
C VAL A 23 -4.09 3.65 -54.04
N PRO A 24 -2.98 3.00 -53.63
CA PRO A 24 -2.91 1.51 -53.66
C PRO A 24 -2.00 0.91 -52.55
N SER A 25 -2.42 -0.15 -51.85
CA SER A 25 -2.17 -1.59 -52.08
C SER A 25 -0.83 -2.15 -51.54
N THR A 26 -0.94 -3.36 -50.97
CA THR A 26 0.09 -4.40 -50.69
C THR A 26 1.06 -4.20 -49.52
N TRP A 27 0.78 -4.91 -48.42
CA TRP A 27 1.79 -5.40 -47.47
C TRP A 27 2.11 -6.85 -47.84
N GLU A 28 3.35 -7.11 -48.26
CA GLU A 28 3.86 -8.47 -48.44
C GLU A 28 4.18 -9.10 -47.08
N PHE A 29 3.59 -10.27 -46.84
CA PHE A 29 4.04 -11.23 -45.85
C PHE A 29 5.26 -11.97 -46.40
N SER A 30 6.36 -12.00 -45.64
CA SER A 30 7.38 -13.03 -45.81
C SER A 30 7.43 -13.91 -44.56
N THR A 31 6.96 -15.14 -44.76
CA THR A 31 7.10 -16.30 -43.89
C THR A 31 8.53 -16.81 -43.89
N PHE A 32 9.02 -17.29 -42.75
CA PHE A 32 10.02 -18.35 -42.73
C PHE A 32 9.60 -19.42 -41.73
N SER A 33 9.25 -20.58 -42.27
CA SER A 33 9.12 -21.85 -41.57
C SER A 33 10.32 -22.72 -41.87
N SER A 34 10.79 -23.46 -40.86
CA SER A 34 10.99 -24.92 -40.88
C SER A 34 12.31 -25.42 -40.27
N LEU A 35 12.20 -26.65 -39.75
CA LEU A 35 13.19 -27.58 -39.19
C LEU A 35 13.33 -27.54 -37.65
N SER A 36 13.29 -28.65 -36.91
CA SER A 36 12.51 -29.92 -36.89
C SER A 36 12.84 -30.59 -35.54
N PRO A 37 11.93 -31.34 -34.90
CA PRO A 37 12.08 -31.78 -33.52
C PRO A 37 12.68 -33.20 -33.40
N GLU A 38 13.99 -33.30 -33.17
CA GLU A 38 14.63 -34.55 -32.70
C GLU A 38 15.84 -34.24 -31.79
N ARG A 39 15.70 -34.50 -30.48
CA ARG A 39 16.69 -35.23 -29.65
C ARG A 39 16.29 -35.24 -28.17
N LEU A 40 15.70 -36.37 -27.82
CA LEU A 40 15.53 -36.91 -26.47
C LEU A 40 16.89 -37.26 -25.81
N LEU A 41 16.91 -37.20 -24.48
CA LEU A 41 17.64 -38.08 -23.54
C LEU A 41 19.19 -38.06 -23.50
N GLN A 42 19.74 -37.37 -22.50
CA GLN A 42 20.94 -37.69 -21.67
C GLN A 42 21.27 -36.40 -20.89
N VAL A 43 21.11 -36.27 -19.57
CA VAL A 43 21.92 -36.88 -18.51
C VAL A 43 21.10 -36.87 -17.21
N ALA A 44 20.40 -37.96 -16.91
CA ALA A 44 19.91 -38.28 -15.57
C ALA A 44 20.58 -39.58 -15.12
N ARG A 45 21.83 -39.47 -14.68
CA ARG A 45 22.56 -40.55 -13.98
C ARG A 45 23.54 -39.93 -12.99
N ARG A 46 23.21 -39.99 -11.71
CA ARG A 46 24.11 -40.25 -10.58
C ARG A 46 23.29 -40.33 -9.30
N ALA A 47 22.60 -41.46 -9.14
CA ALA A 47 22.25 -41.99 -7.83
C ALA A 47 23.10 -43.25 -7.66
N GLN A 48 24.03 -43.25 -6.70
CA GLN A 48 24.46 -44.42 -5.94
C GLN A 48 25.57 -44.04 -4.94
N GLY A 49 25.40 -44.48 -3.70
CA GLY A 49 26.50 -44.89 -2.83
C GLY A 49 26.78 -43.97 -1.64
N GLY A 50 26.23 -44.31 -0.47
CA GLY A 50 26.59 -43.67 0.79
C GLY A 50 25.85 -44.25 2.00
N ARG A 51 26.11 -45.51 2.33
CA ARG A 51 25.65 -46.21 3.53
C ARG A 51 26.58 -45.83 4.68
N ILE A 52 26.07 -45.22 5.76
CA ILE A 52 26.79 -45.11 7.04
C ILE A 52 25.87 -45.61 8.14
N GLU A 53 26.40 -46.55 8.90
CA GLU A 53 25.73 -47.25 10.00
C GLU A 53 25.56 -46.41 11.26
N THR A 54 24.58 -46.87 12.02
CA THR A 54 23.97 -46.34 13.24
C THR A 54 24.92 -46.20 14.44
N LYS A 55 24.72 -45.15 15.25
CA LYS A 55 24.95 -45.21 16.70
C LYS A 55 23.67 -44.84 17.45
N LYS A 56 23.33 -45.73 18.40
CA LYS A 56 22.15 -45.70 19.27
C LYS A 56 22.11 -44.42 20.11
N GLY A 57 20.98 -43.71 20.07
CA GLY A 57 20.64 -42.59 20.94
C GLY A 57 19.21 -42.77 21.45
N VAL A 58 19.04 -42.57 22.75
CA VAL A 58 17.87 -42.88 23.57
C VAL A 58 16.61 -42.12 23.12
N ALA A 59 15.47 -42.81 23.06
CA ALA A 59 14.17 -42.22 22.74
C ALA A 59 13.60 -41.44 23.93
N PRO A 60 13.16 -40.17 23.76
CA PRO A 60 12.24 -39.56 24.71
C PRO A 60 10.79 -39.92 24.31
N ARG A 61 9.99 -40.24 25.32
CA ARG A 61 8.57 -40.59 25.20
C ARG A 61 7.82 -39.43 24.56
N GLY A 62 7.24 -39.66 23.38
CA GLY A 62 6.35 -38.71 22.72
C GLY A 62 5.07 -38.56 23.55
N ILE A 63 4.86 -37.36 24.09
CA ILE A 63 3.54 -36.91 24.53
C ILE A 63 2.75 -36.67 23.24
N ASN A 64 1.71 -37.48 23.04
CA ASN A 64 0.84 -37.38 21.89
C ASN A 64 -0.16 -36.23 22.14
N CYS A 65 0.26 -34.99 21.89
CA CYS A 65 -0.67 -33.86 21.80
C CYS A 65 -1.21 -33.82 20.37
N ALA A 66 -2.18 -34.68 20.08
CA ALA A 66 -3.08 -34.48 18.94
C ALA A 66 -3.98 -33.29 19.28
N ALA A 67 -3.46 -32.09 19.09
CA ALA A 67 -4.29 -30.92 18.85
C ALA A 67 -4.69 -31.01 17.38
N ASP A 68 -5.98 -31.26 17.13
CA ASP A 68 -6.57 -31.20 15.80
C ASP A 68 -6.20 -29.86 15.17
N ARG A 69 -5.26 -29.89 14.21
CA ARG A 69 -4.94 -28.71 13.41
C ARG A 69 -6.07 -28.55 12.40
N ILE A 70 -6.95 -27.59 12.67
CA ILE A 70 -7.87 -27.09 11.65
C ILE A 70 -7.00 -26.60 10.48
N PRO A 71 -7.25 -27.04 9.24
CA PRO A 71 -6.57 -26.52 8.05
C PRO A 71 -6.62 -24.99 8.01
N ALA A 72 -5.53 -24.33 7.62
CA ALA A 72 -5.44 -22.86 7.59
C ALA A 72 -6.54 -22.19 6.75
N GLU A 73 -7.08 -22.91 5.76
CA GLU A 73 -8.22 -22.48 4.94
C GLU A 73 -9.56 -22.50 5.70
N GLU A 74 -9.81 -23.49 6.57
CA GLU A 74 -11.01 -23.56 7.41
C GLU A 74 -10.95 -22.58 8.60
N SER A 75 -9.75 -22.28 9.11
CA SER A 75 -9.60 -21.26 10.15
C SER A 75 -9.75 -19.83 9.62
N ARG A 76 -9.47 -19.60 8.33
CA ARG A 76 -9.69 -18.31 7.66
C ARG A 76 -11.17 -17.99 7.46
N SER A 77 -12.03 -18.99 7.29
CA SER A 77 -13.46 -18.77 7.03
C SER A 77 -14.29 -18.39 8.28
N LEU A 78 -13.67 -18.27 9.46
CA LEU A 78 -14.36 -17.98 10.73
C LEU A 78 -13.95 -16.64 11.38
N MET A 79 -12.93 -15.94 10.86
CA MET A 79 -12.50 -14.66 11.43
C MET A 79 -13.12 -13.49 10.66
N VAL A 80 -14.35 -13.14 11.05
CA VAL A 80 -15.02 -11.93 10.56
C VAL A 80 -14.75 -10.80 11.56
N VAL A 81 -14.27 -9.67 11.05
CA VAL A 81 -14.09 -8.45 11.85
C VAL A 81 -15.46 -7.94 12.27
N LYS A 82 -15.66 -7.74 13.57
CA LYS A 82 -16.98 -7.37 14.11
C LYS A 82 -17.37 -5.95 13.69
N ASP A 83 -18.66 -5.71 13.60
CA ASP A 83 -19.20 -4.36 13.48
C ASP A 83 -18.71 -3.47 14.63
N LYS A 84 -18.41 -2.21 14.30
CA LYS A 84 -17.94 -1.19 15.24
C LYS A 84 -16.81 -1.68 16.15
N SER A 85 -15.80 -2.35 15.59
CA SER A 85 -14.63 -2.84 16.31
C SER A 85 -13.32 -2.15 15.92
N VAL A 86 -13.33 -1.36 14.85
CA VAL A 86 -12.13 -0.73 14.29
C VAL A 86 -12.14 0.79 14.53
N SER A 87 -11.03 1.32 15.07
CA SER A 87 -10.76 2.77 15.07
C SER A 87 -9.89 3.13 13.88
N VAL A 88 -10.33 4.07 13.04
CA VAL A 88 -9.55 4.52 11.88
C VAL A 88 -8.82 5.80 12.22
N ILE A 89 -7.50 5.85 11.98
CA ILE A 89 -6.70 7.07 12.04
C ILE A 89 -6.47 7.53 10.60
N LEU A 90 -7.15 8.61 10.20
CA LEU A 90 -7.04 9.17 8.86
C LEU A 90 -6.06 10.36 8.86
N LEU A 91 -4.87 10.13 8.30
CA LEU A 91 -3.79 11.13 8.27
C LEU A 91 -4.05 12.17 7.17
N ALA A 92 -4.42 13.38 7.57
CA ALA A 92 -4.75 14.51 6.69
C ALA A 92 -3.98 15.81 7.02
N GLY A 93 -2.90 15.72 7.80
CA GLY A 93 -2.10 16.87 8.25
C GLY A 93 -0.91 17.26 7.36
N GLY A 94 -0.58 16.44 6.35
CA GLY A 94 0.63 16.64 5.54
C GLY A 94 0.61 17.95 4.75
N ARG A 95 1.67 18.77 4.86
CA ARG A 95 1.74 20.11 4.23
C ARG A 95 1.96 20.12 2.70
N GLY A 96 2.15 18.97 2.04
CA GLY A 96 2.09 18.89 0.57
C GLY A 96 3.12 19.73 -0.23
N LYS A 97 4.35 19.95 0.27
CA LYS A 97 5.36 20.84 -0.37
C LYS A 97 5.68 20.57 -1.85
N ARG A 98 5.46 19.34 -2.34
CA ARG A 98 5.80 18.89 -3.71
C ARG A 98 4.76 19.28 -4.79
N MET A 99 3.58 19.77 -4.41
CA MET A 99 2.50 20.09 -5.35
C MET A 99 2.48 21.54 -5.82
N GLY A 100 3.30 22.43 -5.25
CA GLY A 100 3.32 23.86 -5.60
C GLY A 100 1.99 24.60 -5.37
N ALA A 101 1.01 23.96 -4.71
CA ALA A 101 -0.31 24.50 -4.47
C ALA A 101 -0.34 25.40 -3.21
N SER A 102 -1.29 26.35 -3.18
CA SER A 102 -1.54 27.23 -2.04
C SER A 102 -2.19 26.50 -0.84
N MET A 103 -2.70 25.28 -1.07
CA MET A 103 -3.37 24.45 -0.09
C MET A 103 -2.76 23.04 -0.03
N PRO A 104 -2.84 22.33 1.12
CA PRO A 104 -2.35 20.97 1.22
C PRO A 104 -3.06 20.05 0.24
N LYS A 105 -2.27 19.18 -0.39
CA LYS A 105 -2.70 18.37 -1.54
C LYS A 105 -3.93 17.52 -1.30
N GLN A 106 -4.12 16.99 -0.10
CA GLN A 106 -5.27 16.15 0.26
C GLN A 106 -6.60 16.92 0.27
N TYR A 107 -6.55 18.25 0.22
CA TYR A 107 -7.74 19.10 0.11
C TYR A 107 -7.97 19.64 -1.32
N LEU A 108 -7.08 19.32 -2.27
CA LEU A 108 -7.30 19.68 -3.66
C LEU A 108 -8.54 18.94 -4.20
N PRO A 109 -9.32 19.59 -5.10
CA PRO A 109 -10.46 18.95 -5.71
C PRO A 109 -10.02 17.87 -6.69
N LEU A 110 -10.58 16.68 -6.52
CA LEU A 110 -10.61 15.57 -7.46
C LEU A 110 -12.07 15.40 -7.87
N LEU A 111 -12.40 15.61 -9.14
CA LEU A 111 -13.79 15.61 -9.64
C LEU A 111 -14.76 16.49 -8.81
N GLY A 112 -14.28 17.63 -8.30
CA GLY A 112 -15.07 18.58 -7.51
C GLY A 112 -15.15 18.28 -6.01
N GLN A 113 -14.59 17.16 -5.54
CA GLN A 113 -14.55 16.79 -4.12
C GLN A 113 -13.11 16.78 -3.59
N PRO A 114 -12.85 17.26 -2.36
CA PRO A 114 -11.53 17.12 -1.73
C PRO A 114 -11.04 15.67 -1.74
N ILE A 115 -9.79 15.44 -2.14
CA ILE A 115 -9.17 14.10 -2.20
C ILE A 115 -9.37 13.31 -0.89
N ALA A 116 -9.17 13.97 0.25
CA ALA A 116 -9.30 13.36 1.57
C ALA A 116 -10.69 12.75 1.79
N LEU A 117 -11.75 13.36 1.25
CA LEU A 117 -13.11 12.91 1.45
C LEU A 117 -13.42 11.58 0.78
N TYR A 118 -12.71 11.20 -0.29
CA TYR A 118 -12.90 9.90 -0.92
C TYR A 118 -12.59 8.75 0.04
N SER A 119 -11.38 8.75 0.59
CA SER A 119 -10.98 7.74 1.59
C SER A 119 -11.81 7.85 2.87
N PHE A 120 -12.14 9.07 3.31
CA PHE A 120 -13.04 9.30 4.44
C PHE A 120 -14.37 8.59 4.24
N TYR A 121 -15.08 8.83 3.13
CA TYR A 121 -16.37 8.20 2.86
C TYR A 121 -16.28 6.68 2.75
N THR A 122 -15.19 6.13 2.21
CA THR A 122 -14.98 4.67 2.20
C THR A 122 -15.02 4.12 3.62
N PHE A 123 -14.23 4.67 4.55
CA PHE A 123 -14.24 4.21 5.94
C PHE A 123 -15.54 4.56 6.68
N PHE A 124 -16.09 5.76 6.47
CA PHE A 124 -17.27 6.25 7.19
C PHE A 124 -18.56 5.47 6.89
N ARG A 125 -18.55 4.65 5.83
CA ARG A 125 -19.65 3.79 5.39
C ARG A 125 -19.47 2.31 5.75
N MET A 126 -18.33 1.92 6.32
CA MET A 126 -18.06 0.54 6.73
C MET A 126 -18.71 0.23 8.08
N SER A 127 -19.34 -0.93 8.21
CA SER A 127 -20.02 -1.32 9.46
C SER A 127 -19.02 -1.70 10.55
N GLU A 128 -17.83 -2.16 10.16
CA GLU A 128 -16.71 -2.52 11.01
C GLU A 128 -16.09 -1.30 11.73
N VAL A 129 -16.22 -0.11 11.12
CA VAL A 129 -15.62 1.14 11.62
C VAL A 129 -16.49 1.72 12.73
N LYS A 130 -15.92 1.81 13.92
CA LYS A 130 -16.54 2.43 15.10
C LYS A 130 -16.45 3.95 15.04
N GLU A 131 -15.29 4.44 14.63
CA GLU A 131 -14.93 5.85 14.65
C GLU A 131 -13.82 6.15 13.63
N VAL A 132 -13.77 7.40 13.19
CA VAL A 132 -12.68 7.94 12.38
C VAL A 132 -12.09 9.14 13.10
N ILE A 133 -10.80 9.04 13.42
CA ILE A 133 -9.97 10.09 13.99
C ILE A 133 -9.24 10.75 12.83
N VAL A 134 -9.68 11.95 12.44
CA VAL A 134 -9.01 12.72 11.40
C VAL A 134 -7.88 13.53 12.01
N VAL A 135 -6.65 13.25 11.59
CA VAL A 135 -5.48 14.00 12.02
C VAL A 135 -5.23 15.14 11.05
N CYS A 136 -5.72 16.34 11.37
CA CYS A 136 -5.67 17.50 10.47
C CYS A 136 -5.43 18.81 11.22
N ASP A 137 -4.96 19.82 10.47
CA ASP A 137 -4.94 21.18 10.99
C ASP A 137 -6.39 21.64 11.30
N PRO A 138 -6.63 22.34 12.44
CA PRO A 138 -7.97 22.77 12.83
C PRO A 138 -8.72 23.57 11.76
N SER A 139 -8.00 24.31 10.90
CA SER A 139 -8.61 25.08 9.80
C SER A 139 -9.28 24.24 8.71
N TYR A 140 -9.09 22.91 8.72
CA TYR A 140 -9.69 21.98 7.76
C TYR A 140 -10.72 21.04 8.40
N LYS A 141 -11.10 21.23 9.68
CA LYS A 141 -12.10 20.37 10.34
C LYS A 141 -13.45 20.40 9.63
N ASP A 142 -13.90 21.60 9.27
CA ASP A 142 -15.18 21.85 8.60
C ASP A 142 -15.36 20.96 7.36
N VAL A 143 -14.28 20.67 6.62
CA VAL A 143 -14.30 19.77 5.45
C VAL A 143 -14.88 18.40 5.78
N PHE A 144 -14.57 17.85 6.96
CA PHE A 144 -15.02 16.54 7.40
C PHE A 144 -16.31 16.61 8.22
N GLU A 145 -16.51 17.68 9.00
CA GLU A 145 -17.74 17.90 9.75
C GLU A 145 -18.94 18.05 8.82
N ASP A 146 -18.80 18.84 7.75
CA ASP A 146 -19.84 19.02 6.72
C ASP A 146 -20.14 17.72 5.95
N ALA A 147 -19.15 16.82 5.87
CA ALA A 147 -19.27 15.53 5.19
C ALA A 147 -19.86 14.42 6.09
N ALA A 148 -19.95 14.64 7.40
CA ALA A 148 -20.34 13.62 8.36
C ALA A 148 -21.87 13.50 8.45
N GLU A 149 -22.44 12.49 7.79
CA GLU A 149 -23.89 12.20 7.81
C GLU A 149 -24.23 10.86 8.51
N SER A 150 -23.26 10.18 9.12
CA SER A 150 -23.39 8.77 9.54
C SER A 150 -23.36 8.54 11.06
N HIS A 151 -23.67 7.29 11.47
CA HIS A 151 -23.60 6.82 12.85
C HIS A 151 -22.17 6.53 13.36
N VAL A 152 -21.15 6.75 12.54
CA VAL A 152 -19.74 6.58 12.90
C VAL A 152 -19.28 7.82 13.67
N SER A 153 -18.58 7.63 14.79
CA SER A 153 -18.06 8.76 15.57
C SER A 153 -16.93 9.46 14.81
N LEU A 154 -17.04 10.78 14.61
CA LEU A 154 -15.97 11.61 14.07
C LEU A 154 -15.21 12.27 15.22
N LYS A 155 -13.89 12.10 15.25
CA LYS A 155 -12.97 12.75 16.18
C LYS A 155 -11.83 13.42 15.41
N PHE A 156 -11.10 14.29 16.09
CA PHE A 156 -9.98 15.01 15.50
C PHE A 156 -8.76 15.00 16.42
N ALA A 157 -7.58 14.88 15.83
CA ALA A 157 -6.31 15.07 16.51
C ALA A 157 -5.44 16.07 15.75
N LEU A 158 -4.48 16.70 16.44
CA LEU A 158 -3.54 17.62 15.82
C LEU A 158 -2.44 16.85 15.06
N PRO A 159 -1.97 17.36 13.92
CA PRO A 159 -0.82 16.79 13.24
C PRO A 159 0.46 17.07 14.03
N GLY A 160 1.33 16.08 14.09
CA GLY A 160 2.65 16.22 14.68
C GLY A 160 3.69 16.77 13.70
N LYS A 161 4.94 16.85 14.15
CA LYS A 161 6.06 17.33 13.33
C LYS A 161 6.37 16.33 12.22
N GLU A 162 6.48 15.06 12.58
CA GLU A 162 6.69 13.95 11.67
C GLU A 162 5.41 13.10 11.51
N ARG A 163 5.45 12.15 10.57
CA ARG A 163 4.32 11.24 10.33
C ARG A 163 3.99 10.40 11.57
N GLN A 164 5.01 9.86 12.24
CA GLN A 164 4.84 9.06 13.47
C GLN A 164 4.14 9.84 14.59
N ASP A 165 4.44 11.13 14.75
CA ASP A 165 3.84 11.98 15.78
C ASP A 165 2.35 12.23 15.51
N SER A 166 1.99 12.33 14.22
CA SER A 166 0.61 12.46 13.77
C SER A 166 -0.18 11.18 14.05
N VAL A 167 0.43 10.02 13.82
CA VAL A 167 -0.15 8.71 14.13
C VAL A 167 -0.33 8.55 15.63
N PHE A 168 0.68 8.90 16.43
CA PHE A 168 0.60 8.87 17.88
C PHE A 168 -0.53 9.76 18.41
N SER A 169 -0.65 10.98 17.88
CA SER A 169 -1.72 11.92 18.25
C SER A 169 -3.10 11.36 17.92
N GLY A 170 -3.28 10.75 16.75
CA GLY A 170 -4.51 10.04 16.41
C GLY A 170 -4.78 8.83 17.31
N PHE A 171 -3.73 8.09 17.67
CA PHE A 171 -3.79 6.91 18.53
C PHE A 171 -4.22 7.25 19.97
N GLN A 172 -3.89 8.43 20.49
CA GLN A 172 -4.36 8.87 21.80
C GLN A 172 -5.88 9.09 21.86
N GLU A 173 -6.55 9.32 20.72
CA GLU A 173 -7.98 9.62 20.66
C GLU A 173 -8.88 8.39 20.44
N ILE A 174 -8.29 7.22 20.21
CA ILE A 174 -9.06 6.00 19.94
C ILE A 174 -9.85 5.57 21.17
N ASP A 175 -10.97 4.90 20.92
CA ASP A 175 -11.70 4.12 21.90
C ASP A 175 -10.86 2.90 22.32
N GLY A 176 -10.56 2.80 23.61
CA GLY A 176 -9.77 1.71 24.19
C GLY A 176 -10.40 0.31 24.06
N SER A 177 -11.67 0.22 23.66
CA SER A 177 -12.39 -1.03 23.38
C SER A 177 -12.30 -1.50 21.92
N SER A 178 -11.60 -0.77 21.04
CA SER A 178 -11.39 -1.19 19.66
C SER A 178 -10.44 -2.39 19.58
N GLU A 179 -10.74 -3.34 18.69
CA GLU A 179 -9.93 -4.54 18.48
C GLU A 179 -8.74 -4.26 17.55
N LEU A 180 -8.92 -3.31 16.62
CA LEU A 180 -7.92 -2.93 15.63
C LEU A 180 -7.84 -1.41 15.47
N VAL A 181 -6.64 -0.93 15.18
CA VAL A 181 -6.38 0.44 14.71
C VAL A 181 -6.00 0.38 13.24
N CYS A 182 -6.73 1.09 12.40
CA CYS A 182 -6.52 1.15 10.95
C CYS A 182 -5.98 2.53 10.57
N ILE A 183 -4.72 2.62 10.18
CA ILE A 183 -4.03 3.88 9.86
C ILE A 183 -4.02 4.06 8.34
N HIS A 184 -4.55 5.17 7.85
CA HIS A 184 -4.67 5.43 6.41
C HIS A 184 -4.19 6.83 6.03
N ASP A 185 -3.60 6.94 4.83
CA ASP A 185 -3.19 8.23 4.27
C ASP A 185 -4.37 8.82 3.49
N SER A 186 -4.90 9.98 3.89
CA SER A 186 -6.07 10.57 3.19
C SER A 186 -5.80 10.93 1.71
N ALA A 187 -4.52 10.98 1.31
CA ALA A 187 -4.10 11.17 -0.06
C ALA A 187 -4.19 9.90 -0.93
N ARG A 188 -4.75 8.78 -0.43
CA ARG A 188 -5.05 7.56 -1.20
C ARG A 188 -6.57 7.44 -1.42
N PRO A 189 -7.16 8.20 -2.36
CA PRO A 189 -8.61 8.28 -2.53
C PRO A 189 -9.25 7.02 -3.12
N LEU A 190 -8.45 6.04 -3.59
CA LEU A 190 -8.89 4.89 -4.38
C LEU A 190 -8.77 3.56 -3.62
N VAL A 191 -8.70 3.60 -2.30
CA VAL A 191 -8.71 2.39 -1.49
C VAL A 191 -10.09 1.71 -1.61
N LEU A 192 -10.08 0.41 -1.89
CA LEU A 192 -11.28 -0.40 -2.07
C LEU A 192 -11.74 -1.01 -0.74
N THR A 193 -13.05 -1.08 -0.52
CA THR A 193 -13.63 -1.66 0.71
C THR A 193 -13.22 -3.13 0.88
N GLU A 194 -13.15 -3.91 -0.20
CA GLU A 194 -12.68 -5.30 -0.15
C GLU A 194 -11.21 -5.42 0.28
N ASP A 195 -10.34 -4.51 -0.18
CA ASP A 195 -8.93 -4.48 0.23
C ASP A 195 -8.81 -4.15 1.72
N ILE A 196 -9.61 -3.20 2.20
CA ILE A 196 -9.66 -2.82 3.62
C ILE A 196 -10.09 -4.04 4.46
N ARG A 197 -11.19 -4.72 4.08
CA ARG A 197 -11.67 -5.89 4.84
C ARG A 197 -10.63 -6.99 4.94
N ARG A 198 -9.96 -7.32 3.83
CA ARG A 198 -8.90 -8.34 3.82
C ARG A 198 -7.74 -7.99 4.76
N VAL A 199 -7.28 -6.73 4.76
CA VAL A 199 -6.17 -6.33 5.65
C VAL A 199 -6.62 -6.26 7.12
N LEU A 200 -7.89 -5.94 7.40
CA LEU A 200 -8.43 -6.03 8.77
C LEU A 200 -8.47 -7.48 9.26
N GLU A 201 -8.91 -8.43 8.43
CA GLU A 201 -8.93 -9.86 8.75
C GLU A 201 -7.51 -10.42 8.96
N ASP A 202 -6.57 -10.11 8.07
CA ASP A 202 -5.18 -10.53 8.21
C ASP A 202 -4.54 -9.91 9.47
N ALA A 203 -4.85 -8.66 9.83
CA ALA A 203 -4.36 -8.06 11.07
C ALA A 203 -5.00 -8.65 12.33
N LEU A 204 -6.28 -9.02 12.28
CA LEU A 204 -6.95 -9.72 13.39
C LEU A 204 -6.26 -11.06 13.69
N LEU A 205 -5.85 -11.78 12.64
CA LEU A 205 -5.16 -13.06 12.75
C LEU A 205 -3.70 -12.92 13.17
N ASN A 206 -2.96 -11.96 12.58
CA ASN A 206 -1.50 -11.86 12.72
C ASN A 206 -1.04 -10.80 13.71
N GLY A 207 -1.95 -9.97 14.24
CA GLY A 207 -1.66 -8.84 15.12
C GLY A 207 -1.31 -7.54 14.39
N ALA A 208 -0.64 -7.63 13.25
CA ALA A 208 -0.37 -6.50 12.37
C ALA A 208 -0.38 -6.94 10.90
N ALA A 209 -1.03 -6.14 10.04
CA ALA A 209 -1.00 -6.32 8.60
C ALA A 209 -0.98 -4.99 7.85
N VAL A 210 -0.49 -5.01 6.61
CA VAL A 210 -0.36 -3.83 5.75
C VAL A 210 -0.76 -4.17 4.33
N LEU A 211 -1.45 -3.25 3.64
CA LEU A 211 -1.62 -3.36 2.20
C LEU A 211 -0.29 -3.15 1.48
N GLY A 212 0.00 -4.01 0.51
CA GLY A 212 1.12 -3.81 -0.41
C GLY A 212 0.87 -4.46 -1.75
N VAL A 213 1.69 -4.09 -2.74
CA VAL A 213 1.69 -4.74 -4.06
C VAL A 213 3.10 -5.18 -4.45
N PRO A 214 3.29 -6.28 -5.18
CA PRO A 214 4.60 -6.68 -5.65
C PRO A 214 5.23 -5.61 -6.54
N VAL A 215 6.54 -5.39 -6.41
CA VAL A 215 7.23 -4.40 -7.24
C VAL A 215 7.33 -4.88 -8.69
N LYS A 216 6.84 -4.06 -9.62
CA LYS A 216 6.93 -4.32 -11.07
C LYS A 216 8.26 -3.88 -11.68
N ALA A 217 8.80 -2.75 -11.20
CA ALA A 217 10.03 -2.17 -11.70
C ALA A 217 11.25 -3.02 -11.32
N THR A 218 12.31 -2.96 -12.12
CA THR A 218 13.61 -3.49 -11.69
C THR A 218 14.25 -2.49 -10.73
N ILE A 219 14.53 -2.91 -9.50
CA ILE A 219 15.14 -2.05 -8.49
C ILE A 219 16.65 -2.28 -8.45
N LYS A 220 17.40 -1.17 -8.49
CA LYS A 220 18.85 -1.14 -8.34
C LYS A 220 19.19 -0.52 -6.99
N GLU A 221 20.13 -1.13 -6.29
CA GLU A 221 20.86 -0.47 -5.21
C GLU A 221 22.01 0.32 -5.83
N ALA A 222 22.13 1.59 -5.47
CA ALA A 222 23.18 2.49 -5.94
C ALA A 222 24.02 2.99 -4.76
N ASP A 223 25.30 3.28 -5.00
CA ASP A 223 26.17 3.90 -4.01
C ASP A 223 25.99 5.43 -3.96
N SER A 224 26.79 6.10 -3.12
CA SER A 224 26.76 7.55 -2.93
C SER A 224 27.10 8.35 -4.20
N ASP A 225 27.79 7.73 -5.15
CA ASP A 225 28.20 8.34 -6.42
C ASP A 225 27.23 7.99 -7.57
N SER A 226 26.07 7.40 -7.24
CA SER A 226 25.01 6.99 -8.18
C SER A 226 25.42 5.87 -9.15
N PHE A 227 26.42 5.06 -8.81
CA PHE A 227 26.75 3.86 -9.57
C PHE A 227 25.95 2.65 -9.06
N VAL A 228 25.55 1.77 -9.98
CA VAL A 228 24.80 0.55 -9.65
C VAL A 228 25.70 -0.41 -8.89
N VAL A 229 25.33 -0.73 -7.64
CA VAL A 229 25.99 -1.73 -6.79
C VAL A 229 25.47 -3.13 -7.13
N ARG A 230 24.14 -3.29 -7.14
CA ARG A 230 23.49 -4.57 -7.50
C ARG A 230 22.04 -4.37 -7.92
N THR A 231 21.49 -5.44 -8.49
CA THR A 231 20.05 -5.55 -8.76
C THR A 231 19.40 -6.32 -7.62
N LEU A 232 18.35 -5.79 -7.01
CA LEU A 232 17.60 -6.50 -5.98
C LEU A 232 16.64 -7.52 -6.64
N ASP A 233 16.41 -8.67 -5.98
CA ASP A 233 15.43 -9.64 -6.45
C ASP A 233 14.01 -9.09 -6.23
N ARG A 234 13.40 -8.56 -7.29
CA ARG A 234 12.06 -7.99 -7.23
C ARG A 234 10.98 -8.94 -6.72
N LYS A 235 11.21 -10.27 -6.75
CA LYS A 235 10.23 -11.26 -6.25
C LYS A 235 10.00 -11.16 -4.74
N THR A 236 10.94 -10.55 -4.02
CA THR A 236 10.84 -10.36 -2.57
C THR A 236 10.56 -8.91 -2.19
N LEU A 237 10.33 -8.03 -3.17
CA LEU A 237 10.11 -6.61 -2.93
C LEU A 237 8.64 -6.24 -3.13
N TRP A 238 8.14 -5.45 -2.20
CA TRP A 238 6.77 -4.97 -2.17
C TRP A 238 6.75 -3.46 -2.00
N GLU A 239 5.83 -2.81 -2.71
CA GLU A 239 5.50 -1.41 -2.51
C GLU A 239 4.44 -1.32 -1.42
N MET A 240 4.80 -0.72 -0.27
CA MET A 240 3.88 -0.57 0.86
C MET A 240 2.84 0.51 0.58
N GLN A 241 1.60 0.19 0.92
CA GLN A 241 0.45 1.05 0.82
C GLN A 241 -0.16 1.29 2.21
N THR A 242 -1.30 1.97 2.23
CA THR A 242 -2.16 2.05 3.40
C THR A 242 -3.59 1.65 2.97
N PRO A 243 -4.44 1.13 3.86
CA PRO A 243 -4.24 1.09 5.31
C PRO A 243 -3.18 0.13 5.85
N GLN A 244 -2.61 0.52 6.99
CA GLN A 244 -1.79 -0.32 7.87
C GLN A 244 -2.62 -0.58 9.13
N VAL A 245 -2.81 -1.85 9.49
CA VAL A 245 -3.74 -2.25 10.54
C VAL A 245 -2.98 -2.99 11.63
N ILE A 246 -3.12 -2.52 12.86
CA ILE A 246 -2.34 -2.99 14.01
C ILE A 246 -3.27 -3.14 15.21
N ARG A 247 -3.08 -4.19 16.00
CA ARG A 247 -3.75 -4.31 17.29
C ARG A 247 -3.34 -3.18 18.26
N PRO A 248 -4.26 -2.56 19.01
CA PRO A 248 -3.95 -1.42 19.86
C PRO A 248 -2.89 -1.69 20.94
N ASP A 249 -2.83 -2.90 21.49
CA ASP A 249 -1.82 -3.28 22.48
C ASP A 249 -0.41 -3.30 21.88
N LEU A 250 -0.24 -3.91 20.69
CA LEU A 250 1.04 -3.89 19.97
C LEU A 250 1.46 -2.47 19.58
N LEU A 251 0.52 -1.66 19.11
CA LEU A 251 0.82 -0.27 18.73
C LEU A 251 1.27 0.56 19.94
N ARG A 252 0.65 0.35 21.11
CA ARG A 252 1.03 1.00 22.37
C ARG A 252 2.45 0.61 22.80
N GLU A 253 2.74 -0.68 22.85
CA GLU A 253 4.09 -1.19 23.18
C GLU A 253 5.15 -0.63 22.23
N GLY A 254 4.79 -0.52 20.94
CA GLY A 254 5.60 0.06 19.90
C GLY A 254 5.96 1.52 20.16
N PHE A 255 4.95 2.35 20.42
CA PHE A 255 5.21 3.75 20.79
C PHE A 255 6.00 3.89 22.09
N ASP A 256 5.75 3.06 23.10
CA ASP A 256 6.52 3.08 24.35
C ASP A 256 8.01 2.76 24.11
N LEU A 257 8.31 1.83 23.19
CA LEU A 257 9.67 1.52 22.76
C LEU A 257 10.31 2.73 22.06
N LEU A 258 9.64 3.31 21.05
CA LEU A 258 10.17 4.43 20.29
C LEU A 258 10.47 5.65 21.17
N HIS A 259 9.57 6.00 22.10
CA HIS A 259 9.78 7.11 23.02
C HIS A 259 10.93 6.85 23.99
N ARG A 260 11.06 5.63 24.50
CA ARG A 260 12.14 5.25 25.42
C ARG A 260 13.52 5.30 24.75
N GLU A 261 13.59 4.91 23.48
CA GLU A 261 14.85 4.79 22.74
C GLU A 261 15.16 5.98 21.82
N GLY A 262 14.22 6.94 21.68
CA GLY A 262 14.39 8.11 20.82
C GLY A 262 14.49 7.74 19.33
N LEU A 263 13.78 6.70 18.91
CA LEU A 263 13.80 6.18 17.54
C LEU A 263 12.81 6.93 16.63
N GLU A 264 13.19 7.10 15.36
CA GLU A 264 12.32 7.63 14.31
C GLU A 264 12.04 6.55 13.25
N VAL A 265 10.78 6.40 12.87
CA VAL A 265 10.34 5.40 11.88
C VAL A 265 9.75 6.05 10.63
N THR A 266 9.86 5.36 9.50
CA THR A 266 9.41 5.87 8.19
C THR A 266 7.98 5.49 7.83
N ASP A 267 7.42 4.41 8.40
CA ASP A 267 6.03 4.00 8.28
C ASP A 267 5.49 3.41 9.60
N ASP A 268 4.19 3.08 9.66
CA ASP A 268 3.55 2.65 10.93
C ASP A 268 3.94 1.22 11.31
N VAL A 269 4.12 0.35 10.33
CA VAL A 269 4.51 -1.04 10.57
C VAL A 269 5.98 -1.20 10.94
N SER A 270 6.85 -0.24 10.61
CA SER A 270 8.21 -0.16 11.15
C SER A 270 8.21 -0.13 12.68
N ILE A 271 7.19 0.45 13.32
CA ILE A 271 7.01 0.42 14.78
C ILE A 271 6.98 -1.04 15.29
N ILE A 272 6.30 -1.92 14.55
CA ILE A 272 6.12 -3.34 14.87
C ILE A 272 7.37 -4.14 14.55
N GLU A 273 8.10 -3.77 13.49
CA GLU A 273 9.41 -4.35 13.18
C GLU A 273 10.43 -4.07 14.29
N HIS A 274 10.41 -2.89 14.90
CA HIS A 274 11.25 -2.57 16.07
C HIS A 274 10.93 -3.42 17.30
N LEU A 275 9.67 -3.85 17.46
CA LEU A 275 9.27 -4.84 18.47
C LEU A 275 9.71 -6.28 18.11
N LYS A 276 10.30 -6.49 16.93
CA LYS A 276 10.65 -7.80 16.36
C LYS A 276 9.44 -8.71 16.18
N GLN A 277 8.26 -8.11 15.97
CA GLN A 277 7.03 -8.82 15.67
C GLN A 277 6.81 -8.89 14.16
N PRO A 278 6.19 -9.96 13.64
CA PRO A 278 5.91 -10.08 12.23
C PRO A 278 4.81 -9.09 11.81
N VAL A 279 4.92 -8.62 10.57
CA VAL A 279 3.88 -7.83 9.90
C VAL A 279 3.47 -8.61 8.65
N TYR A 280 2.18 -8.89 8.53
CA TYR A 280 1.65 -9.60 7.37
C TYR A 280 1.40 -8.63 6.21
N ILE A 281 1.79 -9.00 4.99
CA ILE A 281 1.49 -8.19 3.79
C ILE A 281 0.25 -8.76 3.12
N THR A 282 -0.83 -7.98 3.14
CA THR A 282 -2.05 -8.26 2.39
C THR A 282 -1.92 -7.65 1.00
N GLU A 283 -2.09 -8.47 -0.04
CA GLU A 283 -2.00 -7.98 -1.43
C GLU A 283 -3.17 -7.05 -1.75
N GLY A 284 -2.88 -5.77 -2.00
CA GLY A 284 -3.86 -4.75 -2.37
C GLY A 284 -3.92 -4.49 -3.88
N SER A 285 -4.63 -3.42 -4.27
CA SER A 285 -4.70 -2.99 -5.67
C SER A 285 -3.60 -2.01 -6.06
N TYR A 286 -3.10 -2.13 -7.30
CA TYR A 286 -2.24 -1.11 -7.92
C TYR A 286 -2.95 0.23 -8.15
N THR A 287 -4.29 0.25 -8.15
CA THR A 287 -5.07 1.49 -8.27
C THR A 287 -5.11 2.29 -6.98
N ASN A 288 -4.73 1.71 -5.83
CA ASN A 288 -4.64 2.39 -4.53
C ASN A 288 -3.40 3.32 -4.45
N ILE A 289 -3.26 4.19 -5.44
CA ILE A 289 -2.16 5.14 -5.56
C ILE A 289 -2.25 6.22 -4.50
N LYS A 290 -1.10 6.75 -4.09
CA LYS A 290 -1.03 7.96 -3.29
C LYS A 290 -0.91 9.16 -4.20
N VAL A 291 -1.86 10.09 -4.12
CA VAL A 291 -1.78 11.35 -4.86
C VAL A 291 -0.70 12.23 -4.24
N THR A 292 0.39 12.42 -4.97
CA THR A 292 1.57 13.20 -4.55
C THR A 292 2.01 14.25 -5.55
N THR A 293 1.63 14.09 -6.82
CA THR A 293 1.96 14.92 -7.98
C THR A 293 0.71 15.27 -8.80
N PRO A 294 0.78 16.28 -9.69
CA PRO A 294 -0.31 16.57 -10.63
C PRO A 294 -0.65 15.39 -11.56
N ASP A 295 0.35 14.61 -11.96
CA ASP A 295 0.14 13.42 -12.80
C ASP A 295 -0.66 12.34 -12.06
N ASP A 296 -0.42 12.19 -10.75
CA ASP A 296 -1.20 11.27 -9.91
C ASP A 296 -2.69 11.70 -9.84
N LEU A 297 -2.97 13.01 -9.86
CA LEU A 297 -4.34 13.53 -9.85
C LEU A 297 -5.08 13.15 -11.14
N LEU A 298 -4.43 13.32 -12.29
CA LEU A 298 -4.97 12.92 -13.59
C LEU A 298 -5.25 11.42 -13.61
N LEU A 299 -4.31 10.61 -13.10
CA LEU A 299 -4.49 9.16 -13.02
C LEU A 299 -5.67 8.80 -12.11
N ALA A 300 -5.78 9.42 -10.94
CA ALA A 300 -6.87 9.17 -10.01
C ALA A 300 -8.24 9.53 -10.62
N GLU A 301 -8.31 10.67 -11.33
CA GLU A 301 -9.52 11.10 -12.02
C GLU A 301 -9.98 10.09 -13.07
N ARG A 302 -9.04 9.55 -13.84
CA ARG A 302 -9.34 8.56 -14.88
C ARG A 302 -9.80 7.24 -14.28
N ILE A 303 -9.20 6.78 -13.18
CA ILE A 303 -9.63 5.56 -12.50
C ILE A 303 -11.08 5.71 -11.98
N LEU A 304 -11.39 6.79 -11.26
CA LEU A 304 -12.75 7.06 -10.75
C LEU A 304 -13.81 7.13 -11.86
N LYS A 305 -13.46 7.68 -13.02
CA LYS A 305 -14.37 7.77 -14.17
C LYS A 305 -14.64 6.40 -14.81
N LEU A 306 -13.68 5.48 -14.78
CA LEU A 306 -13.87 4.13 -15.30
C LEU A 306 -14.79 3.31 -14.39
N ASP A 307 -14.65 3.48 -13.07
CA ASP A 307 -15.51 2.78 -12.10
C ASP A 307 -16.96 3.27 -12.16
N THR A 308 -17.17 4.58 -12.35
CA THR A 308 -18.52 5.17 -12.46
C THR A 308 -19.21 4.94 -13.81
N GLY A 309 -18.45 4.63 -14.87
CA GLY A 309 -18.98 4.34 -16.21
C GLY A 309 -19.34 2.87 -16.46
N ALA A 310 -19.18 1.99 -15.46
CA ALA A 310 -19.50 0.56 -15.54
C ALA A 310 -20.92 0.22 -15.05
N HIS A 311 -21.80 1.23 -14.88
CA HIS A 311 -23.19 1.09 -14.47
C HIS A 311 -24.14 1.73 -15.48
#